data_AF-A0A662WC64-F1
#
_entry.id   AF-A0A662WC64-F1
#
_cell.length_a   1.000
_cell.length_b   1.000
_cell.length_c   1.000
_cell.angle_alpha   90.00
_cell.angle_beta   90.00
_cell.angle_gamma   90.00
#
_symmetry.space_group_name_H-M   'P 1'
#
loop_
_entity.id
_entity.type
_entity.pdbx_description
1 polymer ?
#
loop_
_entity_poly.entity_id
_entity_poly.type
_entity_poly.pdbx_seq_one_letter_code
_entity_poly.pdbx_strand_id
1 'polypeptide(L)'
;MKSEEWKLGVAFIKGINMFSTRRITKEEMRGILKSIEDDKLEILFLFKADNVVFRKRNIHYAEVAMRIEKVLEKRLGKVCVTTRSLRTLEGILRTLKAKN
;
A
#
# COMPACT_ATOMS: atom_id res chain seq x y z
N MET A 1 8.48 -10.82 -26.29
CA MET A 1 8.37 -10.58 -24.83
C MET A 1 7.07 -9.82 -24.59
N LYS A 2 6.11 -10.37 -23.85
CA LYS A 2 4.97 -9.58 -23.37
C LYS A 2 5.55 -8.47 -22.49
N SER A 3 5.30 -7.21 -22.81
CA SER A 3 5.56 -6.10 -21.89
C SER A 3 4.93 -6.47 -20.55
N GLU A 4 5.73 -6.55 -19.49
CA GLU A 4 5.19 -6.96 -18.21
C GLU A 4 4.26 -5.86 -17.68
N GLU A 5 2.97 -6.17 -17.74
CA GLU A 5 1.88 -5.24 -17.48
C GLU A 5 1.90 -4.76 -16.03
N TRP A 6 1.75 -3.45 -15.85
CA TRP A 6 1.57 -2.84 -14.53
C TRP A 6 0.27 -3.34 -13.90
N LYS A 7 0.38 -3.89 -12.69
CA LYS A 7 -0.77 -4.39 -11.90
C LYS A 7 -1.04 -3.47 -10.73
N LEU A 8 -2.30 -3.09 -10.56
CA LEU A 8 -2.75 -2.26 -9.44
C LEU A 8 -2.88 -3.08 -8.15
N GLY A 9 -2.65 -2.40 -7.03
CA GLY A 9 -2.81 -2.95 -5.69
C GLY A 9 -3.04 -1.87 -4.64
N VAL A 10 -3.48 -2.32 -3.47
CA VAL A 10 -3.63 -1.48 -2.27
C VAL A 10 -2.90 -2.14 -1.12
N ALA A 11 -2.14 -1.36 -0.38
CA ALA A 11 -1.52 -1.74 0.89
C ALA A 11 -2.28 -1.08 2.03
N PHE A 12 -2.56 -1.87 3.07
CA PHE A 12 -3.22 -1.46 4.31
C PHE A 12 -2.19 -1.50 5.43
N ILE A 13 -1.92 -0.37 6.06
CA ILE A 13 -0.95 -0.21 7.14
C ILE A 13 -1.68 -0.26 8.48
N LYS A 14 -1.35 -1.24 9.33
CA LYS A 14 -1.99 -1.39 10.64
C LYS A 14 -1.37 -0.47 11.69
N GLY A 15 -2.23 0.15 12.50
CA GLY A 15 -1.84 0.73 13.79
C GLY A 15 -1.13 2.08 13.69
N ILE A 16 -1.35 2.85 12.63
CA ILE A 16 -0.90 4.25 12.54
C ILE A 16 -2.07 5.19 12.83
N ASN A 17 -1.77 6.37 13.39
CA ASN A 17 -2.78 7.36 13.76
C ASN A 17 -3.91 6.84 14.70
N MET A 18 -3.71 5.71 15.39
CA MET A 18 -4.66 5.17 16.35
C MET A 18 -4.33 5.67 17.76
N PHE A 19 -5.35 6.10 18.50
CA PHE A 19 -5.24 6.53 19.91
C PHE A 19 -4.12 7.55 20.17
N SER A 20 -3.91 8.48 19.24
CA SER A 20 -2.83 9.49 19.30
C SER A 20 -1.39 8.97 19.27
N THR A 21 -1.18 7.68 19.01
CA THR A 21 0.16 7.10 18.84
C THR A 21 0.55 7.04 17.36
N ARG A 22 1.86 7.04 17.07
CA ARG A 22 2.42 6.90 15.71
C ARG A 22 1.78 7.88 14.71
N ARG A 23 1.72 9.16 15.12
CA ARG A 23 1.12 10.24 14.34
C ARG A 23 1.96 10.50 13.08
N ILE A 24 1.30 10.48 11.94
CA ILE A 24 1.88 10.81 10.65
C ILE A 24 0.82 11.43 9.74
N THR A 25 1.17 12.56 9.13
CA THR A 25 0.35 13.22 8.12
C THR A 25 0.39 12.48 6.78
N LYS A 26 -0.54 12.79 5.89
CA LYS A 26 -0.55 12.21 4.54
C LYS A 26 0.69 12.65 3.74
N GLU A 27 1.13 13.88 3.94
CA GLU A 27 2.28 14.50 3.30
C GLU A 27 3.59 13.84 3.74
N GLU A 28 3.76 13.64 5.06
CA GLU A 28 4.91 12.91 5.60
C GLU A 28 4.94 11.46 5.10
N MET A 29 3.80 10.76 5.13
CA MET A 29 3.68 9.39 4.61
C MET A 29 4.10 9.34 3.13
N ARG A 30 3.60 10.26 2.31
CA ARG A 30 3.98 10.35 0.89
C ARG A 30 5.47 10.59 0.71
N GLY A 31 6.07 11.48 1.52
CA GLY A 31 7.49 11.76 1.49
C GLY A 31 8.34 10.52 1.77
N ILE A 32 7.96 9.73 2.78
CA ILE A 32 8.65 8.48 3.12
C ILE A 32 8.51 7.45 2.00
N LEU A 33 7.29 7.24 1.49
CA LEU A 33 7.01 6.22 0.48
C LEU A 33 7.60 6.52 -0.89
N LYS A 34 7.92 7.78 -1.19
CA LYS A 34 8.63 8.14 -2.43
C LYS A 34 10.00 7.46 -2.55
N SER A 35 10.63 7.13 -1.42
CA SER A 35 11.94 6.47 -1.42
C SER A 35 11.92 4.99 -1.82
N ILE A 36 10.75 4.37 -1.94
CA ILE A 36 10.61 2.96 -2.39
C ILE A 36 10.15 2.84 -3.84
N GLU A 37 9.90 3.96 -4.52
CA GLU A 37 9.55 3.98 -5.94
C GLU A 37 10.77 3.67 -6.80
N ASP A 38 10.58 2.82 -7.80
CA ASP A 38 11.62 2.40 -8.74
C ASP A 38 10.99 1.96 -10.07
N ASP A 39 11.78 1.29 -10.91
CA ASP A 39 11.29 0.76 -12.18
C ASP A 39 10.21 -0.31 -12.01
N LYS A 40 9.96 -0.85 -10.82
CA LYS A 40 9.03 -1.95 -10.56
C LYS A 40 7.86 -1.56 -9.67
N LEU A 41 7.93 -0.44 -8.96
CA LEU A 41 6.93 0.03 -8.00
C LEU A 41 6.72 1.53 -8.10
N GLU A 42 5.45 1.95 -8.13
CA GLU A 42 5.07 3.36 -8.06
C GLU A 42 3.86 3.56 -7.14
N ILE A 43 3.91 4.60 -6.32
CA ILE A 43 2.86 4.99 -5.38
C ILE A 43 1.97 6.02 -6.05
N LEU A 44 0.74 5.62 -6.36
CA LEU A 44 -0.19 6.46 -7.12
C LEU A 44 -0.85 7.51 -6.22
N PHE A 45 -1.40 7.07 -5.08
CA PHE A 45 -1.99 7.98 -4.09
C PHE A 45 -2.18 7.31 -2.73
N LEU A 46 -2.51 8.13 -1.74
CA LEU A 46 -2.89 7.69 -0.39
C LEU A 46 -4.35 8.01 -0.13
N PHE A 47 -5.09 7.02 0.39
CA PHE A 47 -6.40 7.23 0.99
C PHE A 47 -6.24 7.26 2.51
N LYS A 48 -6.44 8.46 3.10
CA LYS A 48 -5.89 8.80 4.42
C LYS A 48 -4.37 8.56 4.45
N ALA A 49 -3.79 8.22 5.59
CA ALA A 49 -2.35 7.95 5.71
C ALA A 49 -2.02 6.44 5.68
N ASP A 50 -3.01 5.58 5.90
CA ASP A 50 -2.86 4.14 6.16
C ASP A 50 -3.17 3.25 4.96
N ASN A 51 -3.75 3.81 3.89
CA ASN A 51 -4.06 3.06 2.68
C ASN A 51 -3.27 3.59 1.50
N VAL A 52 -2.37 2.77 0.98
CA VAL A 52 -1.44 3.12 -0.10
C VAL A 52 -1.91 2.45 -1.38
N VAL A 53 -2.25 3.24 -2.39
CA VAL A 53 -2.57 2.72 -3.73
C VAL A 53 -1.31 2.79 -4.58
N PHE A 54 -0.98 1.66 -5.21
CA PHE A 54 0.24 1.51 -5.98
C PHE A 54 0.01 0.74 -7.27
N ARG A 55 0.95 0.86 -8.20
CA ARG A 55 1.12 -0.09 -9.31
C ARG A 55 2.46 -0.78 -9.19
N LYS A 56 2.51 -2.04 -9.59
CA LYS A 56 3.73 -2.84 -9.59
C LYS A 56 3.90 -3.64 -10.88
N ARG A 57 5.13 -3.95 -11.25
CA ARG A 57 5.47 -4.98 -12.24
C ARG A 57 6.61 -5.84 -11.71
N ASN A 58 6.63 -7.10 -12.08
CA ASN A 58 7.78 -8.02 -11.86
C ASN A 58 8.16 -8.29 -10.41
N ILE A 59 7.30 -7.89 -9.46
CA ILE A 59 7.43 -8.16 -8.04
C ILE A 59 6.12 -8.71 -7.48
N HIS A 60 6.21 -9.47 -6.40
CA HIS A 60 5.04 -9.99 -5.69
C HIS A 60 4.38 -8.88 -4.85
N TYR A 61 3.08 -8.99 -4.58
CA TYR A 61 2.38 -8.04 -3.71
C TYR A 61 2.95 -8.03 -2.29
N ALA A 62 3.46 -9.16 -1.80
CA ALA A 62 4.12 -9.26 -0.50
C ALA A 62 5.43 -8.46 -0.46
N GLU A 63 6.16 -8.38 -1.57
CA GLU A 63 7.39 -7.59 -1.63
C GLU A 63 7.10 -6.10 -1.47
N VAL A 64 6.00 -5.62 -2.06
CA VAL A 64 5.54 -4.23 -1.84
C VAL A 64 5.25 -3.98 -0.36
N ALA A 65 4.61 -4.92 0.33
CA ALA A 65 4.34 -4.82 1.77
C ALA A 65 5.66 -4.71 2.57
N MET A 66 6.63 -5.58 2.29
CA MET A 66 7.94 -5.56 2.96
C MET A 66 8.70 -4.24 2.74
N ARG A 67 8.66 -3.68 1.53
CA ARG A 67 9.29 -2.39 1.22
C ARG A 67 8.68 -1.25 2.06
N ILE A 68 7.35 -1.23 2.17
CA ILE A 68 6.62 -0.27 2.99
C ILE A 68 6.95 -0.46 4.48
N GLU A 69 6.93 -1.70 4.99
CA GLU A 69 7.26 -1.99 6.39
C GLU A 69 8.67 -1.50 6.73
N LYS A 70 9.66 -1.82 5.90
CA LYS A 70 11.06 -1.46 6.12
C LYS A 70 11.29 0.05 6.16
N VAL A 71 10.60 0.81 5.31
CA VAL A 71 10.78 2.27 5.28
C VAL A 71 10.03 2.95 6.44
N LEU A 72 8.85 2.45 6.81
CA LEU A 72 8.08 2.99 7.92
C LEU A 72 8.66 2.63 9.28
N GLU A 73 9.29 1.46 9.41
CA GLU A 73 9.89 1.01 10.67
C GLU A 73 10.92 2.01 11.22
N LYS A 74 11.68 2.66 10.33
CA LYS A 74 12.66 3.70 10.70
C LYS A 74 12.03 4.89 11.41
N ARG A 75 10.76 5.22 11.12
CA ARG A 75 10.07 6.40 11.63
C ARG A 75 9.03 6.07 12.71
N LEU A 76 8.33 4.96 12.57
CA LEU A 76 7.15 4.61 13.37
C LEU A 76 7.33 3.33 14.20
N GLY A 77 8.52 2.70 14.12
CA GLY A 77 8.76 1.37 14.66
C GLY A 77 8.01 0.30 13.89
N LYS A 78 8.02 -0.94 14.40
CA LYS A 78 7.43 -2.09 13.71
C LYS A 78 5.95 -1.85 13.36
N VAL A 79 5.65 -1.89 12.07
CA VAL A 79 4.31 -1.83 11.49
C VAL A 79 4.02 -3.12 10.74
N CYS A 80 2.75 -3.43 10.55
CA CYS A 80 2.31 -4.57 9.76
C CYS A 80 1.53 -4.06 8.55
N VAL A 81 1.90 -4.53 7.36
CA VAL A 81 1.32 -4.11 6.10
C VAL A 81 0.75 -5.32 5.38
N THR A 82 -0.51 -5.23 4.96
CA THR A 82 -1.14 -6.25 4.11
C THR A 82 -1.45 -5.67 2.75
N THR A 83 -1.15 -6.39 1.69
CA THR A 83 -1.46 -5.98 0.32
C THR A 83 -2.55 -6.84 -0.30
N ARG A 84 -3.34 -6.23 -1.18
CA ARG A 84 -4.35 -6.90 -2.01
C ARG A 84 -4.28 -6.41 -3.45
N SER A 85 -4.59 -7.31 -4.38
CA SER A 85 -4.77 -6.94 -5.78
C SER A 85 -6.08 -6.17 -5.96
N LEU A 86 -6.13 -5.30 -6.97
CA LEU A 86 -7.39 -4.62 -7.32
C LEU A 86 -8.50 -5.64 -7.63
N ARG A 87 -8.18 -6.71 -8.36
CA ARG A 87 -9.12 -7.81 -8.67
C ARG A 87 -9.76 -8.41 -7.41
N THR A 88 -8.99 -8.57 -6.34
CA THR A 88 -9.53 -9.06 -5.05
C THR A 88 -10.51 -8.06 -4.45
N LEU A 89 -10.18 -6.76 -4.46
CA LEU A 89 -11.06 -5.72 -3.95
C LEU A 89 -12.36 -5.63 -4.77
N GLU A 90 -12.27 -5.73 -6.09
CA GLU A 90 -13.44 -5.77 -6.97
C GLU A 90 -14.34 -6.98 -6.66
N GLY A 91 -13.77 -8.15 -6.44
CA GLY A 91 -14.52 -9.35 -6.04
C GLY A 91 -15.26 -9.17 -4.72
N ILE A 92 -14.60 -8.57 -3.72
CA ILE A 92 -15.21 -8.25 -2.43
C ILE A 92 -16.35 -7.24 -2.62
N LEU A 93 -16.11 -6.14 -3.34
CA LEU A 93 -17.10 -5.09 -3.57
C LEU A 93 -18.33 -5.61 -4.33
N ARG A 94 -18.13 -6.44 -5.36
CA ARG A 94 -19.23 -7.10 -6.07
C ARG A 94 -20.06 -7.97 -5.14
N THR A 95 -19.41 -8.75 -4.28
CA THR A 95 -20.08 -9.62 -3.30
C THR A 95 -20.90 -8.83 -2.29
N LEU A 96 -20.37 -7.70 -1.79
CA LEU A 96 -21.09 -6.81 -0.87
C LEU A 96 -22.30 -6.15 -1.55
N LYS A 97 -22.13 -5.65 -2.77
CA LYS A 97 -23.23 -5.03 -3.55
C LYS A 97 -24.35 -6.01 -3.90
N ALA A 98 -24.04 -7.29 -4.07
CA ALA A 98 -25.06 -8.31 -4.35
C ALA A 98 -25.86 -8.74 -3.10
N LYS A 99 -25.42 -8.33 -1.91
CA LYS A 99 -26.08 -8.64 -0.62
C LYS A 99 -26.89 -7.46 -0.06
N ASN A 100 -26.74 -6.27 -0.64
CA ASN A 100 -27.53 -5.08 -0.36
C ASN A 100 -28.59 -4.90 -1.45
#